data_AF-A0A8E2DGV9-F1
#
_entry.id   AF-A0A8E2DGV9-F1
#
_cell.length_a   1.000
_cell.length_b   1.000
_cell.length_c   1.000
_cell.angle_alpha   90.00
_cell.angle_beta   90.00
_cell.angle_gamma   90.00
#
_symmetry.space_group_name_H-M   'P 1'
#
loop_
_entity.id
_entity.type
_entity.pdbx_description
1 polymer ?
#
loop_
_entity_poly.entity_id
_entity_poly.type
_entity_poly.pdbx_seq_one_letter_code
_entity_poly.pdbx_strand_id
1 'polypeptide(L)'
;MADKKPPTRQPQKRKERSTFWQVFPPLTILALMLLAPTVINRLAGVPSIPDFAFTQSPRFDVERHTQGLGIKYYVHGVEFSQHPVAAELARTGDKPRAQLRAFEQNVENAYKRELHGECQRGLEEKERRKGRVGTDTEKREVDAEPVESCEELQRLGQRRHLEL
;
A
#
# COMPACT_ATOMS: atom_id res chain seq x y z
N MET A 1 59.39 45.59 53.95
CA MET A 1 59.69 45.02 52.62
C MET A 1 58.84 43.78 52.41
N ALA A 2 57.75 43.90 51.65
CA ALA A 2 57.07 42.80 50.97
C ALA A 2 55.99 43.44 50.07
N ASP A 3 56.40 43.75 48.84
CA ASP A 3 55.58 44.37 47.79
C ASP A 3 54.56 43.33 47.28
N LYS A 4 53.26 43.55 47.54
CA LYS A 4 52.17 42.67 47.07
C LYS A 4 51.77 43.08 45.65
N LYS A 5 52.31 42.38 44.66
CA LYS A 5 51.88 42.46 43.25
C LYS A 5 50.42 41.97 43.10
N PRO A 6 49.51 42.73 42.45
CA PRO A 6 48.14 42.26 42.22
C PRO A 6 48.10 41.16 41.14
N PRO A 7 47.16 40.20 41.22
CA PRO A 7 47.01 39.18 40.20
C PRO A 7 46.42 39.79 38.91
N THR A 8 47.20 39.72 37.84
CA THR A 8 46.78 40.01 36.47
C THR A 8 45.65 39.07 36.05
N ARG A 9 44.43 39.57 35.86
CA ARG A 9 43.35 38.82 35.21
C ARG A 9 43.74 38.59 33.76
N GLN A 10 44.02 37.35 33.38
CA GLN A 10 44.07 36.99 31.96
C GLN A 10 42.66 37.10 31.36
N PRO A 11 42.50 37.68 30.16
CA PRO A 11 41.24 37.54 29.44
C PRO A 11 41.05 36.06 29.11
N GLN A 12 39.98 35.47 29.64
CA GLN A 12 39.50 34.17 29.18
C GLN A 12 39.30 34.26 27.66
N LYS A 13 40.20 33.65 26.89
CA LYS A 13 39.90 33.26 25.51
C LYS A 13 38.76 32.25 25.60
N ARG A 14 37.53 32.75 25.56
CA ARG A 14 36.35 31.97 25.18
C ARG A 14 36.70 31.42 23.80
N LYS A 15 37.18 30.18 23.76
CA LYS A 15 37.35 29.43 22.53
C LYS A 15 35.93 29.38 21.98
N GLU A 16 35.63 30.24 21.01
CA GLU A 16 34.39 30.21 20.25
C GLU A 16 34.35 28.81 19.64
N ARG A 17 33.69 27.89 20.35
CA ARG A 17 33.40 26.57 19.79
C ARG A 17 32.49 26.88 18.63
N SER A 18 33.05 26.80 17.44
CA SER A 18 32.35 27.04 16.18
C SER A 18 31.03 26.28 16.24
N THR A 19 29.92 27.02 16.32
CA THR A 19 28.57 26.47 16.41
C THR A 19 28.33 25.50 15.26
N PHE A 20 28.95 25.75 14.10
CA PHE A 20 28.95 24.87 12.93
C PHE A 20 29.43 23.43 13.24
N TRP A 21 30.42 23.25 14.10
CA TRP A 21 30.91 21.92 14.49
C TRP A 21 30.04 21.24 15.54
N GLN A 22 29.17 22.00 16.20
CA GLN A 22 28.19 21.49 17.16
C GLN A 22 26.90 21.02 16.46
N VAL A 23 26.55 21.57 15.29
CA VAL A 23 25.35 21.16 14.51
C VAL A 23 25.65 20.00 13.54
N PHE A 24 26.91 19.72 13.25
CA PHE A 24 27.29 18.64 12.34
C PHE A 24 26.86 17.24 12.82
N PRO A 25 27.12 16.83 14.08
CA PRO A 25 26.72 15.50 14.57
C PRO A 25 25.21 15.21 14.55
N PRO A 26 24.30 16.13 14.95
CA PRO A 26 22.87 15.84 14.86
C PRO A 26 22.36 15.83 13.41
N LEU A 27 22.93 16.63 12.51
CA LEU A 27 22.54 16.63 11.09
C LEU A 27 22.93 15.33 10.38
N THR A 28 24.10 14.75 10.69
CA THR A 28 24.52 13.48 10.11
C THR A 28 23.66 12.31 10.58
N ILE A 29 23.26 12.29 11.87
CA ILE A 29 22.35 11.27 12.40
C ILE A 29 20.96 11.39 11.77
N LEU A 30 20.44 12.61 11.60
CA LEU A 30 19.16 12.85 10.94
C LEU A 30 19.18 12.43 9.47
N ALA A 31 20.24 12.78 8.74
CA ALA A 31 20.42 12.35 7.36
C ALA A 31 20.50 10.81 7.26
N LEU A 32 21.20 10.16 8.18
CA LEU A 32 21.30 8.70 8.19
C LEU A 32 19.96 8.02 8.51
N MET A 33 19.16 8.56 9.43
CA MET A 33 17.82 8.04 9.73
C MET A 33 16.87 8.11 8.52
N LEU A 34 16.98 9.16 7.70
CA LEU A 34 16.16 9.32 6.50
C LEU A 34 16.64 8.45 5.33
N LEU A 35 17.94 8.18 5.23
CA LEU A 35 18.54 7.40 4.15
C LEU A 35 18.66 5.89 4.44
N ALA A 36 18.69 5.48 5.71
CA ALA A 36 18.78 4.07 6.10
C ALA A 36 17.68 3.18 5.49
N PRO A 37 16.37 3.52 5.53
CA PRO A 37 15.33 2.64 5.01
C PRO A 37 15.42 2.44 3.48
N THR A 38 15.91 3.43 2.73
CA THR A 38 16.04 3.32 1.26
C THR A 38 17.24 2.47 0.85
N VAL A 39 18.37 2.60 1.58
CA VAL A 39 19.59 1.82 1.33
C VAL A 39 19.42 0.35 1.76
N ILE A 40 18.76 0.09 2.90
CA ILE A 40 18.49 -1.27 3.37
C ILE A 40 17.58 -2.02 2.38
N ASN A 41 16.51 -1.39 1.87
CA ASN A 41 15.63 -2.03 0.88
C ASN A 41 16.35 -2.35 -0.44
N ARG A 42 17.31 -1.52 -0.86
CA ARG A 42 18.10 -1.73 -2.09
C ARG A 42 19.13 -2.86 -1.93
N LEU A 43 19.76 -2.98 -0.77
CA LEU A 43 20.74 -4.05 -0.47
C LEU A 43 20.08 -5.39 -0.14
N ALA A 44 18.86 -5.37 0.41
CA ALA A 44 18.10 -6.57 0.74
C ALA A 44 17.46 -7.27 -0.47
N GLY A 45 17.60 -6.71 -1.69
CA GLY A 45 17.07 -7.32 -2.90
C GLY A 45 15.58 -7.67 -2.79
N VAL A 46 14.79 -6.80 -2.14
CA VAL A 46 13.35 -7.03 -2.02
C VAL A 46 12.80 -7.07 -3.44
N PRO A 47 12.33 -8.23 -3.91
CA PRO A 47 11.83 -8.35 -5.26
C PRO A 47 10.61 -7.41 -5.37
N SER A 48 10.57 -6.59 -6.42
CA SER A 48 9.43 -5.72 -6.67
C SER A 48 8.19 -6.57 -6.82
N ILE A 49 7.16 -6.32 -5.99
CA ILE A 49 5.88 -7.03 -6.06
C ILE A 49 5.39 -7.01 -7.52
N PRO A 50 5.05 -8.16 -8.12
CA PRO A 50 4.70 -8.20 -9.53
C PRO A 50 3.41 -7.41 -9.77
N ASP A 51 3.39 -6.65 -10.87
CA ASP A 51 2.18 -5.95 -11.29
C ASP A 51 1.07 -6.95 -11.67
N PHE A 52 -0.19 -6.53 -11.48
CA PHE A 52 -1.37 -7.31 -11.83
C PHE A 52 -2.48 -6.42 -12.43
N ALA A 53 -3.41 -7.05 -13.15
CA ALA A 53 -4.62 -6.41 -13.67
C ALA A 53 -5.82 -7.36 -13.56
N PHE A 54 -7.03 -6.80 -13.48
CA PHE A 54 -8.27 -7.60 -13.48
C PHE A 54 -8.79 -7.88 -14.91
N THR A 55 -8.28 -7.14 -15.90
CA THR A 55 -8.61 -7.32 -17.32
C THR A 55 -7.40 -7.85 -18.08
N GLN A 56 -7.66 -8.73 -19.04
CA GLN A 56 -6.61 -9.28 -19.89
C GLN A 56 -6.04 -8.19 -20.78
N SER A 57 -4.72 -8.14 -20.91
CA SER A 57 -4.05 -7.25 -21.86
C SER A 57 -2.78 -7.91 -22.38
N PRO A 58 -2.15 -7.38 -23.46
CA PRO A 58 -0.89 -7.93 -23.96
C PRO A 58 0.25 -7.97 -22.94
N ARG A 59 0.19 -7.11 -21.91
CA ARG A 59 1.14 -7.10 -20.78
C ARG A 59 0.73 -8.05 -19.65
N PHE A 60 -0.56 -8.29 -19.49
CA PHE A 60 -1.13 -9.16 -18.46
C PHE A 60 -1.82 -10.35 -19.12
N ASP A 61 -1.00 -11.33 -19.49
CA ASP A 61 -1.35 -12.45 -20.37
C ASP A 61 -1.66 -13.74 -19.59
N VAL A 62 -1.08 -13.91 -18.41
CA VAL A 62 -1.23 -15.13 -17.60
C VAL A 62 -2.39 -14.99 -16.62
N GLU A 63 -3.45 -15.76 -16.85
CA GLU A 63 -4.61 -15.85 -15.96
C GLU A 63 -4.30 -16.62 -14.69
N ARG A 64 -4.75 -16.09 -13.55
CA ARG A 64 -4.65 -16.70 -12.21
C ARG A 64 -5.91 -16.41 -11.40
N HIS A 65 -6.11 -17.20 -10.34
CA HIS A 65 -7.19 -17.04 -9.37
C HIS A 65 -6.62 -16.95 -7.96
N THR A 66 -7.17 -16.09 -7.11
CA THR A 66 -6.76 -16.00 -5.70
C THR A 66 -7.31 -17.18 -4.91
N GLN A 67 -6.56 -17.70 -3.95
CA GLN A 67 -7.01 -18.86 -3.17
C GLN A 67 -8.13 -18.51 -2.18
N GLY A 68 -8.20 -17.27 -1.68
CA GLY A 68 -9.20 -16.87 -0.69
C GLY A 68 -10.58 -16.61 -1.33
N LEU A 69 -10.65 -15.61 -2.19
CA LEU A 69 -11.93 -15.17 -2.79
C LEU A 69 -12.22 -15.76 -4.18
N GLY A 70 -11.25 -16.47 -4.78
CA GLY A 70 -11.38 -17.00 -6.14
C GLY A 70 -11.42 -15.90 -7.19
N ILE A 71 -10.82 -14.73 -6.91
CA ILE A 71 -10.89 -13.58 -7.81
C ILE A 71 -9.94 -13.84 -8.98
N LYS A 72 -10.46 -13.69 -10.20
CA LYS A 72 -9.69 -13.81 -11.43
C LYS A 72 -8.84 -12.55 -11.62
N TYR A 73 -7.55 -12.75 -11.85
CA TYR A 73 -6.59 -11.69 -12.14
C TYR A 73 -5.58 -12.16 -13.18
N TYR A 74 -4.90 -11.22 -13.80
CA TYR A 74 -3.88 -11.45 -14.80
C TYR A 74 -2.55 -10.87 -14.33
N VAL A 75 -1.48 -11.62 -14.55
CA VAL A 75 -0.10 -11.19 -14.27
C VAL A 75 0.70 -11.19 -15.56
N HIS A 76 1.79 -10.42 -15.56
CA HIS A 76 2.74 -10.44 -16.65
C HIS A 76 3.64 -11.68 -16.53
N GLY A 77 3.55 -12.62 -17.48
CA GLY A 77 4.20 -13.92 -17.36
C GLY A 77 5.72 -13.84 -17.15
N VAL A 78 6.40 -12.95 -17.88
CA VAL A 78 7.86 -12.79 -17.81
C VAL A 78 8.29 -12.29 -16.43
N GLU A 79 7.67 -11.21 -15.95
CA GLU A 79 7.98 -10.59 -14.67
C GLU A 79 7.62 -11.49 -13.49
N PHE A 80 6.47 -12.16 -13.57
CA PHE A 80 6.03 -13.11 -12.55
C PHE A 80 7.00 -14.27 -12.40
N SER A 81 7.49 -14.84 -13.51
CA SER A 81 8.42 -16.00 -13.49
C SER A 81 9.77 -15.69 -12.85
N GLN A 82 10.21 -14.44 -12.89
CA GLN A 82 11.45 -13.97 -12.26
C GLN A 82 11.27 -13.64 -10.78
N HIS A 83 10.02 -13.50 -10.31
CA HIS A 83 9.72 -13.13 -8.94
C HIS A 83 9.77 -14.36 -8.00
N PRO A 84 10.29 -14.23 -6.75
CA PRO A 84 10.31 -15.33 -5.78
C PRO A 84 8.95 -15.97 -5.49
N VAL A 85 7.86 -15.21 -5.67
CA VAL A 85 6.48 -15.71 -5.53
C VAL A 85 6.17 -16.83 -6.54
N ALA A 86 6.67 -16.77 -7.77
CA ALA A 86 6.49 -17.86 -8.73
C ALA A 86 7.32 -19.10 -8.37
N ALA A 87 8.52 -18.90 -7.82
CA ALA A 87 9.34 -19.99 -7.31
C ALA A 87 8.69 -20.69 -6.09
N GLU A 88 7.99 -19.94 -5.23
CA GLU A 88 7.21 -20.53 -4.14
C GLU A 88 6.04 -21.38 -4.65
N LEU A 89 5.34 -20.90 -5.69
CA LEU A 89 4.24 -21.63 -6.31
C LEU A 89 4.72 -22.97 -6.91
N ALA A 90 5.80 -22.95 -7.69
CA ALA A 90 6.35 -24.15 -8.33
C ALA A 90 6.81 -25.22 -7.33
N ARG A 91 7.23 -24.82 -6.12
CA ARG A 91 7.73 -25.74 -5.08
C ARG A 91 6.63 -26.36 -4.23
N THR A 92 5.51 -25.67 -4.08
CA THR A 92 4.52 -26.01 -3.03
C THR A 92 3.20 -26.54 -3.60
N GLY A 93 3.03 -26.48 -4.93
CA GLY A 93 1.77 -26.87 -5.57
C GLY A 93 0.61 -26.02 -5.04
N ASP A 94 -0.49 -26.66 -4.66
CA ASP A 94 -1.74 -26.00 -4.26
C ASP A 94 -1.72 -25.37 -2.85
N LYS A 95 -0.62 -25.48 -2.09
CA LYS A 95 -0.53 -24.91 -0.74
C LYS A 95 0.15 -23.53 -0.77
N PRO A 96 -0.58 -22.41 -0.64
CA PRO A 96 0.01 -21.08 -0.67
C PRO A 96 0.89 -20.85 0.57
N ARG A 97 2.14 -20.42 0.35
CA ARG A 97 3.04 -19.92 1.41
C ARG A 97 2.74 -18.46 1.73
N ALA A 98 3.38 -17.96 2.78
CA ALA A 98 3.14 -16.62 3.32
C ALA A 98 3.33 -15.50 2.28
N GLN A 99 4.29 -15.59 1.35
CA GLN A 99 4.53 -14.52 0.37
C GLN A 99 3.46 -14.52 -0.73
N LEU A 100 3.12 -15.69 -1.28
CA LEU A 100 2.01 -15.81 -2.23
C LEU A 100 0.69 -15.37 -1.60
N ARG A 101 0.42 -15.78 -0.37
CA ARG A 101 -0.79 -15.37 0.36
C ARG A 101 -0.84 -13.86 0.59
N ALA A 102 0.28 -13.23 0.93
CA ALA A 102 0.36 -11.78 1.11
C ALA A 102 0.14 -11.04 -0.22
N PHE A 103 0.69 -11.57 -1.33
CA PHE A 103 0.46 -11.04 -2.67
C PHE A 103 -1.03 -11.14 -3.06
N GLU A 104 -1.62 -12.32 -2.95
CA GLU A 104 -3.04 -12.53 -3.27
C GLU A 104 -3.94 -11.69 -2.38
N GLN A 105 -3.62 -11.54 -1.09
CA GLN A 105 -4.37 -10.64 -0.20
C GLN A 105 -4.31 -9.18 -0.66
N ASN A 106 -3.20 -8.73 -1.25
CA ASN A 106 -3.12 -7.40 -1.86
C ASN A 106 -4.03 -7.28 -3.08
N VAL A 107 -4.01 -8.30 -3.96
CA VAL A 107 -4.90 -8.38 -5.14
C VAL A 107 -6.37 -8.31 -4.70
N GLU A 108 -6.76 -9.12 -3.71
CA GLU A 108 -8.13 -9.15 -3.18
C GLU A 108 -8.53 -7.80 -2.56
N ASN A 109 -7.63 -7.16 -1.82
CA ASN A 109 -7.89 -5.84 -1.25
C ASN A 109 -8.03 -4.77 -2.33
N ALA A 110 -7.25 -4.84 -3.41
CA ALA A 110 -7.36 -3.94 -4.55
C ALA A 110 -8.71 -4.10 -5.25
N TYR A 111 -9.12 -5.34 -5.52
CA TYR A 111 -10.41 -5.64 -6.12
C TYR A 111 -11.58 -5.09 -5.29
N LYS A 112 -11.54 -5.29 -3.96
CA LYS A 112 -12.55 -4.74 -3.06
C LYS A 112 -12.63 -3.22 -3.10
N ARG A 113 -11.50 -2.53 -3.18
CA ARG A 113 -11.48 -1.06 -3.26
C ARG A 113 -12.12 -0.58 -4.56
N GLU A 114 -11.82 -1.22 -5.68
CA GLU A 114 -12.41 -0.91 -6.99
C GLU A 114 -13.92 -1.13 -6.98
N LEU A 115 -14.36 -2.31 -6.52
CA LEU A 115 -15.77 -2.68 -6.43
C LEU A 115 -16.56 -1.75 -5.48
N HIS A 116 -15.94 -1.34 -4.37
CA HIS A 116 -16.53 -0.36 -3.46
C HIS A 116 -16.69 1.01 -4.13
N GLY A 117 -15.70 1.44 -4.93
CA GLY A 117 -15.77 2.69 -5.69
C GLY A 117 -16.83 2.64 -6.80
N GLU A 118 -17.02 1.51 -7.47
CA GLU A 118 -18.11 1.30 -8.42
C GLU A 118 -19.48 1.31 -7.75
N CYS A 119 -19.62 0.62 -6.62
CA CYS A 119 -20.85 0.60 -5.84
C CYS A 119 -21.24 2.02 -5.40
N GLN A 120 -20.30 2.82 -4.87
CA GLN A 120 -20.56 4.21 -4.47
C GLN A 120 -21.02 5.06 -5.66
N ARG A 121 -20.34 4.99 -6.80
CA ARG A 121 -20.74 5.72 -8.02
C ARG A 121 -22.12 5.31 -8.51
N GLY A 122 -22.44 4.02 -8.46
CA GLY A 122 -23.77 3.51 -8.83
C GLY A 122 -24.87 4.00 -7.91
N LEU A 123 -24.62 4.06 -6.60
CA LEU A 123 -25.54 4.61 -5.61
C LEU A 123 -25.75 6.11 -5.80
N GLU A 124 -24.69 6.89 -6.03
CA GLU A 124 -24.77 8.32 -6.30
C GLU A 124 -25.58 8.61 -7.57
N GLU A 125 -25.34 7.86 -8.64
CA GLU A 125 -26.11 7.99 -9.89
C GLU A 125 -27.59 7.65 -9.66
N LYS A 126 -27.87 6.64 -8.86
CA LYS A 126 -29.23 6.26 -8.47
C LYS A 126 -29.90 7.35 -7.65
N GLU A 127 -29.25 7.90 -6.64
CA GLU A 127 -29.76 9.04 -5.85
C GLU A 127 -30.00 10.28 -6.73
N ARG A 128 -29.10 10.56 -7.67
CA ARG A 128 -29.25 11.64 -8.64
C ARG A 128 -30.47 11.42 -9.55
N ARG A 129 -30.70 10.18 -10.01
CA ARG A 129 -31.90 9.82 -10.78
C ARG A 129 -33.16 10.01 -9.95
N LYS A 130 -33.17 9.58 -8.68
CA LYS A 130 -34.31 9.83 -7.77
C LYS A 130 -34.60 11.33 -7.60
N GLY A 131 -33.58 12.17 -7.49
CA GLY A 131 -33.75 13.63 -7.35
C GLY A 131 -34.37 14.31 -8.59
N ARG A 132 -34.30 13.69 -9.78
CA ARG A 132 -34.92 14.19 -11.01
C ARG A 132 -36.39 13.80 -11.15
N VAL A 133 -36.84 12.87 -10.32
CA VAL A 133 -38.13 12.21 -10.42
C VAL A 133 -39.03 12.70 -9.28
N GLY A 134 -40.17 13.29 -9.63
CA GLY A 134 -41.03 14.00 -8.68
C GLY A 134 -41.97 13.10 -7.88
N THR A 135 -42.39 11.95 -8.43
CA THR A 135 -43.44 11.12 -7.83
C THR A 135 -42.87 9.98 -6.98
N ASP A 136 -43.55 9.64 -5.88
CA ASP A 136 -43.10 8.62 -4.94
C ASP A 136 -43.17 7.19 -5.51
N THR A 137 -44.02 6.94 -6.50
CA THR A 137 -44.09 5.66 -7.22
C THR A 137 -42.84 5.43 -8.07
N GLU A 138 -42.39 6.43 -8.80
CA GLU A 138 -41.20 6.31 -9.66
C GLU A 138 -39.91 6.23 -8.81
N LYS A 139 -39.85 6.92 -7.66
CA LYS A 139 -38.71 6.77 -6.72
C LYS A 139 -38.57 5.34 -6.22
N ARG A 140 -39.69 4.66 -5.90
CA ARG A 140 -39.68 3.25 -5.47
C ARG A 140 -39.20 2.31 -6.56
N GLU A 141 -39.50 2.62 -7.82
CA GLU A 141 -39.04 1.84 -8.97
C GLU A 141 -37.53 1.97 -9.17
N VAL A 142 -37.00 3.20 -9.10
CA VAL A 142 -35.55 3.44 -9.11
C VAL A 142 -34.87 2.71 -7.95
N ASP A 143 -35.52 2.65 -6.78
CA ASP A 143 -35.00 1.97 -5.59
C ASP A 143 -34.93 0.44 -5.72
N ALA A 144 -35.81 -0.14 -6.53
CA ALA A 144 -35.83 -1.57 -6.79
C ALA A 144 -34.70 -2.02 -7.73
N GLU A 145 -34.14 -1.13 -8.55
CA GLU A 145 -33.04 -1.47 -9.48
C GLU A 145 -31.74 -1.78 -8.70
N PRO A 146 -31.25 -3.04 -8.70
CA PRO A 146 -30.04 -3.38 -7.98
C PRO A 146 -28.79 -2.82 -8.66
N VAL A 147 -27.78 -2.46 -7.86
CA VAL A 147 -26.46 -2.07 -8.36
C VAL A 147 -25.56 -3.30 -8.33
N GLU A 148 -25.20 -3.83 -9.51
CA GLU A 148 -24.47 -5.10 -9.66
C GLU A 148 -23.18 -5.15 -8.82
N SER A 149 -22.36 -4.09 -8.85
CA SER A 149 -21.11 -4.02 -8.08
C SER A 149 -21.35 -4.11 -6.56
N CYS A 150 -22.48 -3.58 -6.06
CA CYS A 150 -22.81 -3.68 -4.64
C CYS A 150 -23.25 -5.10 -4.26
N GLU A 151 -23.98 -5.80 -5.12
CA GLU A 151 -24.33 -7.21 -4.91
C GLU A 151 -23.09 -8.09 -4.89
N GLU A 152 -22.17 -7.88 -5.83
CA GLU A 152 -20.92 -8.63 -5.90
C GLU A 152 -20.07 -8.41 -4.64
N LEU A 153 -19.99 -7.17 -4.14
CA LEU A 153 -19.29 -6.87 -2.90
C LEU A 153 -19.91 -7.59 -1.71
N GLN A 154 -21.25 -7.67 -1.66
CA GLN A 154 -21.98 -8.40 -0.63
C GLN A 154 -21.71 -9.91 -0.70
N ARG A 155 -21.70 -10.48 -1.92
CA ARG A 155 -21.35 -11.91 -2.15
C ARG A 155 -19.93 -12.22 -1.67
N LEU A 156 -18.97 -11.34 -1.93
CA LEU A 156 -17.60 -11.49 -1.43
C LEU A 156 -17.49 -11.38 0.09
N GLY A 157 -18.31 -10.55 0.72
CA GLY A 157 -18.42 -10.46 2.17
C GLY A 157 -18.91 -11.78 2.80
N GLN A 158 -19.90 -12.42 2.19
CA GLN A 158 -20.45 -13.70 2.64
C GLN A 158 -19.44 -14.86 2.50
N ARG A 159 -18.68 -14.92 1.40
CA ARG A 159 -17.65 -15.96 1.19
C ARG A 159 -16.55 -15.96 2.25
N ARG A 160 -16.12 -14.78 2.73
CA ARG A 160 -15.09 -14.67 3.78
C ARG A 160 -15.54 -15.29 5.12
N HIS A 161 -16.84 -15.30 5.41
CA HIS A 161 -17.37 -15.86 6.66
C HIS A 161 -17.49 -17.40 6.60
N LEU A 162 -17.52 -17.99 5.40
CA LEU A 162 -17.63 -19.45 5.21
C LEU A 162 -16.28 -20.19 5.33
N GLU A 163 -15.15 -19.48 5.36
CA GLU A 163 -13.80 -20.07 5.50
C GLU A 163 -13.21 -19.94 6.93
N LEU A 164 -14.04 -19.66 7.94
CA LEU A 164 -13.70 -19.70 9.37
C LEU A 164 -14.38 -20.89 10.05
#